data_AF-A0A444JBX3-F1
#
_entry.id   AF-A0A444JBX3-F1
#
_cell.length_a   1.000
_cell.length_b   1.000
_cell.length_c   1.000
_cell.angle_alpha   90.00
_cell.angle_beta   90.00
_cell.angle_gamma   90.00
#
_symmetry.space_group_name_H-M   'P 1'
#
loop_
_entity.id
_entity.type
_entity.pdbx_description
1 polymer ?
#
loop_
_entity_poly.entity_id
_entity_poly.type
_entity_poly.pdbx_seq_one_letter_code
_entity_poly.pdbx_strand_id
1 'polypeptide(L)'
;MRNIFGAMLLLMLLGAGVAQAAWTEQFVGNYDKFGMSVAVEDALSDDVSPKAILTFIISNSEQFETKTGLKALYCAGADRDAVREAANKLGITVEDVSVALEESIAECGDKITLGDRDAFDSLVDQLGLSDRDIAPLPEQVAPPE
;
A
#
# COMPACT_ATOMS: atom_id res chain seq x y z
N MET A 1 47.33 0.62 32.53
CA MET A 1 47.03 0.65 31.08
C MET A 1 45.60 1.12 30.92
N ARG A 2 45.48 2.36 30.48
CA ARG A 2 44.29 3.21 30.43
C ARG A 2 43.68 3.05 29.03
N ASN A 3 42.37 2.85 28.94
CA ASN A 3 41.51 3.25 27.82
C ASN A 3 41.77 2.62 26.45
N ILE A 4 41.19 1.44 26.15
CA ILE A 4 41.01 0.98 24.74
C ILE A 4 39.58 0.45 24.47
N PHE A 5 38.78 0.14 25.49
CA PHE A 5 37.44 -0.45 25.30
C PHE A 5 36.31 0.53 24.88
N GLY A 6 36.60 1.81 24.67
CA GLY A 6 35.57 2.83 24.38
C GLY A 6 35.29 3.09 22.89
N ALA A 7 36.14 2.61 21.97
CA ALA A 7 36.07 3.02 20.56
C ALA A 7 35.22 2.09 19.68
N MET A 8 34.89 0.88 20.12
CA MET A 8 34.24 -0.14 19.27
C MET A 8 32.70 -0.03 19.26
N LEU A 9 32.09 0.62 20.27
CA LEU A 9 30.64 0.78 20.36
C LEU A 9 30.09 1.94 19.50
N LEU A 10 30.96 2.86 19.05
CA LEU A 10 30.54 4.05 18.29
C LEU A 10 30.39 3.80 16.77
N LEU A 11 30.90 2.69 16.25
CA LEU A 11 30.92 2.39 14.81
C LEU A 11 29.69 1.61 14.31
N MET A 12 28.86 1.04 15.18
CA MET A 12 27.65 0.31 14.77
C MET A 12 26.40 1.19 14.59
N LEU A 13 26.45 2.48 14.96
CA LEU A 13 25.29 3.37 14.91
C LEU A 13 25.14 4.15 13.59
N LEU A 14 26.07 4.00 12.63
CA LEU A 14 26.08 4.78 11.38
C LEU A 14 25.56 4.01 10.15
N GLY A 15 25.15 2.74 10.29
CA GLY A 15 24.78 1.90 9.15
C GLY A 15 23.32 1.96 8.69
N ALA A 16 22.40 2.54 9.48
CA ALA A 16 20.95 2.40 9.22
C ALA A 16 20.33 3.48 8.31
N GLY A 17 21.08 4.54 7.95
CA GLY A 17 20.50 5.71 7.28
C GLY A 17 20.47 5.65 5.75
N VAL A 18 21.28 4.81 5.10
CA VAL A 18 21.51 4.92 3.64
C VAL A 18 20.41 4.26 2.79
N ALA A 19 19.72 3.26 3.32
CA ALA A 19 18.72 2.52 2.56
C ALA A 19 17.40 3.29 2.41
N GLN A 20 17.05 4.19 3.34
CA GLN A 20 15.80 4.97 3.26
C GLN A 20 15.80 6.04 2.18
N ALA A 21 16.97 6.60 1.83
CA ALA A 21 17.06 7.68 0.85
C ALA A 21 16.92 7.18 -0.60
N ALA A 22 17.44 5.99 -0.92
CA ALA A 22 17.50 5.52 -2.31
C ALA A 22 16.13 5.20 -2.91
N TRP A 23 15.29 4.43 -2.20
CA TRP A 23 13.98 4.04 -2.74
C TRP A 23 13.00 5.22 -2.75
N THR A 24 13.13 6.19 -1.84
CA THR A 24 12.23 7.35 -1.77
C THR A 24 12.47 8.32 -2.93
N GLU A 25 13.72 8.60 -3.32
CA GLU A 25 14.03 9.40 -4.51
C GLU A 25 13.48 8.74 -5.79
N GLN A 26 13.66 7.42 -5.92
CA GLN A 26 13.11 6.66 -7.05
C GLN A 26 11.57 6.65 -7.03
N PHE A 27 10.96 6.53 -5.85
CA PHE A 27 9.51 6.61 -5.69
C PHE A 27 8.96 7.93 -6.21
N VAL A 28 9.56 9.07 -5.83
CA VAL A 28 9.15 10.39 -6.33
C VAL A 28 9.34 10.49 -7.85
N GLY A 29 10.49 10.06 -8.35
CA GLY A 29 10.77 10.09 -9.79
C GLY A 29 9.81 9.25 -10.63
N ASN A 30 9.44 8.07 -10.13
CA ASN A 30 8.45 7.20 -10.75
C ASN A 30 7.04 7.77 -10.63
N TYR A 31 6.68 8.36 -9.49
CA TYR A 31 5.40 9.03 -9.31
C TYR A 31 5.22 10.17 -10.31
N ASP A 32 6.21 11.06 -10.42
CA ASP A 32 6.14 12.23 -11.32
C ASP A 32 6.05 11.81 -12.79
N LYS A 33 6.64 10.66 -13.15
CA LYS A 33 6.74 10.19 -14.53
C LYS A 33 5.58 9.27 -14.95
N PHE A 34 5.12 8.42 -14.05
CA PHE A 34 4.22 7.31 -14.34
C PHE A 34 3.02 7.20 -13.40
N GLY A 35 2.99 7.99 -12.32
CA GLY A 35 1.91 8.00 -11.33
C GLY A 35 2.11 7.02 -10.17
N MET A 36 1.18 7.07 -9.22
CA MET A 36 1.27 6.36 -7.93
C MET A 36 1.35 4.83 -8.09
N SER A 37 0.58 4.24 -9.01
CA SER A 37 0.54 2.79 -9.18
C SER A 37 1.91 2.20 -9.51
N VAL A 38 2.64 2.81 -10.45
CA VAL A 38 3.98 2.36 -10.85
C VAL A 38 5.00 2.62 -9.73
N ALA A 39 4.92 3.78 -9.07
CA ALA A 39 5.81 4.09 -7.95
C ALA A 39 5.69 3.06 -6.81
N VAL A 40 4.46 2.63 -6.49
CA VAL A 40 4.19 1.61 -5.47
C VAL A 40 4.61 0.21 -5.93
N GLU A 41 4.32 -0.18 -7.18
CA GLU A 41 4.72 -1.48 -7.73
C GLU A 41 6.24 -1.66 -7.75
N ASP A 42 6.98 -0.62 -8.14
CA ASP A 42 8.44 -0.62 -8.12
C ASP A 42 8.98 -0.68 -6.67
N ALA A 43 8.42 0.09 -5.75
CA ALA A 43 8.85 0.05 -4.34
C ALA A 43 8.61 -1.31 -3.69
N LEU A 44 7.48 -1.97 -3.98
CA LEU A 44 7.22 -3.33 -3.52
C LEU A 44 8.19 -4.34 -4.15
N SER A 45 8.56 -4.13 -5.42
CA SER A 45 9.55 -4.97 -6.11
C SER A 45 10.95 -4.83 -5.52
N ASP A 46 11.25 -3.69 -4.90
CA ASP A 46 12.48 -3.42 -4.14
C ASP A 46 12.37 -3.83 -2.65
N ASP A 47 11.43 -4.73 -2.32
CA ASP A 47 11.17 -5.25 -0.97
C ASP A 47 10.79 -4.18 0.09
N VAL A 48 10.32 -3.00 -0.34
CA VAL A 48 9.87 -1.94 0.58
C VAL A 48 8.50 -2.32 1.15
N SER A 49 8.43 -2.45 2.48
CA SER A 49 7.17 -2.84 3.14
C SER A 49 6.02 -1.84 2.92
N PRO A 50 4.75 -2.29 2.88
CA PRO A 50 3.58 -1.40 2.83
C PRO A 50 3.56 -0.31 3.91
N LYS A 51 4.05 -0.64 5.12
CA LYS A 51 4.18 0.34 6.21
C LYS A 51 5.15 1.47 5.86
N ALA A 52 6.31 1.15 5.28
CA ALA A 52 7.29 2.17 4.90
C ALA A 52 6.76 3.06 3.78
N ILE A 53 6.08 2.47 2.78
CA ILE A 53 5.43 3.20 1.68
C ILE A 53 4.35 4.15 2.23
N LEU A 54 3.41 3.65 3.03
CA LEU A 54 2.37 4.50 3.62
C LEU A 54 2.94 5.58 4.55
N THR A 55 3.96 5.26 5.34
CA THR A 55 4.64 6.26 6.19
C THR A 55 5.21 7.38 5.33
N PHE A 56 5.86 7.05 4.22
CA PHE A 56 6.41 8.04 3.30
C PHE A 56 5.32 8.90 2.65
N ILE A 57 4.24 8.27 2.16
CA ILE A 57 3.09 8.97 1.57
C ILE A 57 2.48 9.96 2.56
N ILE A 58 2.20 9.52 3.79
CA ILE A 58 1.61 10.37 4.84
C ILE A 58 2.56 11.50 5.24
N SER A 59 3.86 11.21 5.34
CA SER A 59 4.86 12.22 5.73
C SER A 59 5.07 13.30 4.68
N ASN A 60 4.63 13.07 3.43
CA ASN A 60 4.73 14.00 2.30
C ASN A 60 3.34 14.27 1.70
N SER A 61 2.34 14.47 2.58
CA SER A 61 0.93 14.67 2.20
C SER A 61 0.65 15.88 1.30
N GLU A 62 1.59 16.82 1.20
CA GLU A 62 1.55 17.94 0.26
C GLU A 62 1.73 17.49 -1.20
N GLN A 63 2.38 16.34 -1.42
CA GLN A 63 2.63 15.77 -2.74
C GLN A 63 1.77 14.53 -3.01
N PHE A 64 1.43 13.77 -1.96
CA PHE A 64 0.75 12.48 -2.09
C PHE A 64 -0.56 12.43 -1.31
N GLU A 65 -1.53 11.72 -1.88
CA GLU A 65 -2.84 11.52 -1.31
C GLU A 65 -2.94 10.09 -0.73
N THR A 66 -3.28 9.96 0.55
CA THR A 66 -3.20 8.69 1.29
C THR A 66 -4.15 7.63 0.72
N LYS A 67 -5.36 7.99 0.30
CA LYS A 67 -6.31 7.04 -0.31
C LYS A 67 -5.76 6.50 -1.62
N THR A 68 -5.23 7.36 -2.48
CA THR A 68 -4.55 6.94 -3.72
C THR A 68 -3.38 5.99 -3.42
N GLY A 69 -2.61 6.24 -2.35
CA GLY A 69 -1.55 5.34 -1.89
C GLY A 69 -2.03 3.96 -1.45
N LEU A 70 -3.11 3.91 -0.65
CA LEU A 70 -3.74 2.65 -0.24
C LEU A 70 -4.25 1.85 -1.44
N LYS A 71 -4.92 2.53 -2.38
CA LYS A 71 -5.44 1.89 -3.59
C LYS A 71 -4.33 1.29 -4.45
N ALA A 72 -3.24 2.04 -4.61
CA ALA A 72 -2.08 1.58 -5.36
C ALA A 72 -1.43 0.34 -4.72
N LEU A 73 -1.35 0.27 -3.38
CA LEU A 73 -0.85 -0.91 -2.68
C LEU A 73 -1.72 -2.14 -2.97
N TYR A 74 -3.04 -2.02 -2.87
CA TYR A 74 -3.94 -3.13 -3.19
C TYR A 74 -3.87 -3.53 -4.66
N CYS A 75 -3.82 -2.58 -5.58
CA CYS A 75 -3.70 -2.88 -7.01
C CYS A 75 -2.36 -3.48 -7.41
N ALA A 76 -1.29 -3.19 -6.66
CA ALA A 76 0.01 -3.83 -6.84
C ALA A 76 0.06 -5.25 -6.23
N GLY A 77 -1.04 -5.73 -5.62
CA GLY A 77 -1.11 -7.06 -5.03
C GLY A 77 -0.43 -7.16 -3.65
N ALA A 78 -0.25 -6.03 -2.95
CA ALA A 78 0.23 -6.08 -1.57
C ALA A 78 -0.71 -6.89 -0.68
N ASP A 79 -0.15 -7.68 0.23
CA ASP A 79 -0.91 -8.49 1.18
C ASP A 79 -1.89 -7.62 1.98
N ARG A 80 -3.16 -8.04 2.01
CA ARG A 80 -4.24 -7.21 2.58
C ARG A 80 -4.09 -6.98 4.06
N ASP A 81 -3.66 -8.01 4.79
CA ASP A 81 -3.45 -7.95 6.23
C ASP A 81 -2.24 -7.07 6.55
N ALA A 82 -1.18 -7.14 5.75
CA ALA A 82 -0.04 -6.24 5.85
C ALA A 82 -0.42 -4.77 5.60
N VAL A 83 -1.25 -4.48 4.60
CA VAL A 83 -1.74 -3.12 4.33
C VAL A 83 -2.65 -2.64 5.47
N ARG A 84 -3.59 -3.47 5.95
CA ARG A 84 -4.47 -3.15 7.09
C ARG A 84 -3.67 -2.91 8.38
N GLU A 85 -2.71 -3.77 8.67
CA GLU A 85 -1.83 -3.64 9.84
C GLU A 85 -0.99 -2.36 9.76
N ALA A 86 -0.44 -2.05 8.58
CA ALA A 86 0.30 -0.83 8.34
C ALA A 86 -0.58 0.42 8.55
N ALA A 87 -1.77 0.43 7.94
CA ALA A 87 -2.72 1.53 8.04
C ALA A 87 -3.18 1.77 9.48
N ASN A 88 -3.52 0.70 10.21
CA ASN A 88 -3.88 0.77 11.63
C ASN A 88 -2.75 1.34 12.49
N LYS A 89 -1.49 0.90 12.28
CA LYS A 89 -0.31 1.43 12.98
C LYS A 89 -0.07 2.92 12.71
N LEU A 90 -0.60 3.45 11.60
CA LEU A 90 -0.47 4.84 11.19
C LEU A 90 -1.71 5.68 11.53
N GLY A 91 -2.72 5.09 12.20
CA GLY A 91 -3.94 5.79 12.62
C GLY A 91 -4.93 6.05 11.49
N ILE A 92 -4.78 5.38 10.34
CA ILE A 92 -5.79 5.39 9.27
C ILE A 92 -6.98 4.56 9.74
N THR A 93 -8.20 5.08 9.54
CA THR A 93 -9.41 4.41 10.01
C THR A 93 -9.69 3.14 9.23
N VAL A 94 -10.36 2.18 9.86
CA VAL A 94 -10.80 0.94 9.19
C VAL A 94 -11.73 1.25 8.01
N GLU A 95 -12.57 2.28 8.16
CA GLU A 95 -13.47 2.75 7.09
C GLU A 95 -12.68 3.16 5.84
N ASP A 96 -11.68 4.02 5.99
CA ASP A 96 -10.87 4.53 4.86
C ASP A 96 -10.12 3.39 4.15
N VAL A 97 -9.63 2.41 4.91
CA VAL A 97 -8.95 1.24 4.37
C VAL A 97 -9.92 0.33 3.62
N SER A 98 -11.13 0.12 4.14
CA SER A 98 -12.16 -0.68 3.48
C SER A 98 -12.63 -0.03 2.18
N VAL A 99 -12.91 1.27 2.20
CA VAL A 99 -13.28 2.03 0.99
C VAL A 99 -12.17 1.96 -0.07
N ALA A 100 -10.90 2.13 0.34
CA ALA A 100 -9.79 2.00 -0.59
C ALA A 100 -9.69 0.59 -1.19
N LEU A 101 -9.90 -0.46 -0.39
CA LEU A 101 -9.90 -1.84 -0.86
C LEU A 101 -11.05 -2.11 -1.85
N GLU A 102 -12.27 -1.67 -1.53
CA GLU A 102 -13.44 -1.78 -2.41
C GLU A 102 -13.19 -1.15 -3.77
N GLU A 103 -12.71 0.09 -3.77
CA GLU A 103 -12.38 0.81 -5.00
C GLU A 103 -11.27 0.10 -5.78
N SER A 104 -10.25 -0.45 -5.10
CA SER A 104 -9.22 -1.25 -5.76
C SER A 104 -9.78 -2.52 -6.39
N ILE A 105 -10.66 -3.26 -5.70
CA ILE A 105 -11.29 -4.45 -6.28
C ILE A 105 -12.06 -4.09 -7.56
N ALA A 106 -12.77 -2.97 -7.56
CA ALA A 106 -13.50 -2.50 -8.73
C ALA A 106 -12.57 -2.05 -9.88
N GLU A 107 -11.45 -1.40 -9.57
CA GLU A 107 -10.55 -0.82 -10.58
C GLU A 107 -9.57 -1.83 -11.17
N CYS A 108 -9.06 -2.76 -10.36
CA CYS A 108 -7.93 -3.61 -10.72
C CYS A 108 -8.16 -5.09 -10.38
N GLY A 109 -9.42 -5.51 -10.22
CA GLY A 109 -9.87 -6.82 -9.70
C GLY A 109 -9.23 -8.09 -10.29
N ASP A 110 -8.58 -8.05 -11.45
CA ASP A 110 -7.80 -9.17 -12.00
C ASP A 110 -6.43 -9.37 -11.30
N LYS A 111 -5.85 -8.32 -10.72
CA LYS A 111 -4.56 -8.36 -9.97
C LYS A 111 -4.73 -8.75 -8.50
N ILE A 112 -5.96 -8.78 -8.00
CA ILE A 112 -6.30 -9.17 -6.63
C ILE A 112 -6.78 -10.62 -6.68
N THR A 113 -6.05 -11.55 -6.07
CA THR A 113 -6.35 -12.98 -6.19
C THR A 113 -7.78 -13.31 -5.76
N LEU A 114 -8.50 -14.09 -6.58
CA LEU A 114 -9.93 -14.42 -6.43
C LEU A 114 -10.30 -15.02 -5.06
N GLY A 115 -9.37 -15.70 -4.38
CA GLY A 115 -9.59 -16.20 -3.01
C GLY A 115 -9.87 -15.11 -1.97
N ASP A 116 -9.47 -13.86 -2.27
CA ASP A 116 -9.65 -12.71 -1.39
C ASP A 116 -10.94 -11.93 -1.67
N ARG A 117 -11.60 -12.15 -2.80
CA ARG A 117 -12.90 -11.52 -3.12
C ARG A 117 -14.01 -12.11 -2.24
N ASP A 118 -14.01 -13.43 -2.09
CA ASP A 118 -15.02 -14.16 -1.30
C ASP A 118 -14.93 -13.86 0.21
N ALA A 119 -13.72 -13.55 0.71
CA ALA A 119 -13.52 -13.13 2.10
C ALA A 119 -13.99 -11.69 2.37
N PHE A 120 -13.99 -10.84 1.34
CA PHE A 120 -14.51 -9.47 1.41
C PHE A 120 -16.04 -9.46 1.38
N ASP A 121 -16.67 -10.20 0.47
CA ASP A 121 -18.13 -10.38 0.43
C ASP A 121 -18.67 -10.88 1.78
N SER A 122 -17.99 -11.84 2.41
CA SER A 122 -18.38 -12.35 3.72
C SER A 122 -18.25 -11.30 4.85
N LEU A 123 -17.38 -10.31 4.70
CA LEU A 123 -17.18 -9.21 5.67
C LEU A 123 -18.20 -8.08 5.47
N VAL A 124 -18.53 -7.75 4.21
CA VAL A 124 -19.61 -6.81 3.85
C VAL A 124 -20.96 -7.30 4.35
N ASP A 125 -21.24 -8.60 4.16
CA ASP A 125 -22.44 -9.26 4.70
C ASP A 125 -22.51 -9.21 6.23
N GLN A 126 -21.38 -9.37 6.92
CA GLN A 126 -21.31 -9.34 8.39
C GLN A 126 -21.42 -7.93 8.97
N LEU A 127 -20.96 -6.91 8.25
CA LEU A 127 -21.03 -5.51 8.68
C LEU A 127 -22.37 -4.84 8.32
N GLY A 128 -23.26 -5.53 7.60
CA GLY A 128 -24.59 -5.03 7.27
C GLY A 128 -24.57 -3.83 6.31
N LEU A 129 -23.48 -3.65 5.56
CA LEU A 129 -23.37 -2.68 4.47
C LEU A 129 -24.15 -3.21 3.25
N SER A 130 -25.47 -3.28 3.39
CA SER A 130 -26.36 -3.81 2.36
C SER A 130 -26.40 -2.90 1.14
N ASP A 131 -25.76 -3.33 0.06
CA ASP A 131 -26.23 -3.44 -1.34
C ASP A 131 -27.01 -2.28 -2.00
N ARG A 132 -27.16 -1.13 -1.34
CA ARG A 132 -28.01 -0.04 -1.81
C ARG A 132 -27.30 1.03 -2.63
N ASP A 133 -25.97 1.02 -2.65
CA ASP A 133 -25.17 2.02 -3.36
C ASP A 133 -24.21 1.44 -4.41
N ILE A 134 -24.15 0.11 -4.56
CA ILE A 134 -23.31 -0.54 -5.58
C ILE A 134 -24.08 -0.56 -6.91
N ALA A 135 -23.71 0.34 -7.81
CA ALA A 135 -24.22 0.35 -9.17
C ALA A 135 -23.94 -1.02 -9.84
N PRO A 136 -24.89 -1.61 -10.59
CA PRO A 136 -24.66 -2.88 -11.26
C PRO A 136 -23.47 -2.77 -12.21
N LEU A 137 -22.50 -3.67 -12.07
CA LEU A 137 -21.40 -3.81 -13.02
C LEU A 137 -21.98 -4.09 -14.42
N PRO A 138 -21.51 -3.40 -15.48
CA PRO A 138 -21.98 -3.67 -16.83
C PRO A 138 -21.62 -5.11 -17.23
N GLU A 139 -22.65 -5.87 -17.56
CA GLU A 139 -22.59 -7.24 -18.05
C GLU A 139 -21.59 -7.31 -19.22
N GLN A 140 -20.53 -8.10 -19.06
CA GLN A 140 -19.51 -8.24 -20.09
C GLN A 140 -20.11 -8.92 -21.33
N VAL A 141 -20.30 -8.13 -22.38
CA VAL A 141 -20.70 -8.63 -23.70
C VAL A 141 -19.54 -9.42 -24.29
N ALA A 142 -19.76 -10.72 -24.50
CA ALA A 142 -18.80 -11.63 -25.12
C ALA A 142 -18.38 -11.14 -26.53
N PRO A 143 -17.12 -11.36 -26.94
CA PRO A 143 -16.66 -11.00 -28.28
C PRO A 143 -17.28 -11.90 -29.36
N PRO A 144 -17.63 -11.36 -30.54
CA PRO A 144 -18.17 -12.17 -31.64
C PRO A 144 -17.11 -13.07 -32.28
N GLU A 145 -17.54 -14.28 -32.66
CA GLU A 145 -16.76 -15.32 -33.35
C GLU A 145 -16.26 -14.90 -34.75
#